data_AF-A0A7X5TJA4-F1
#
_entry.id   AF-A0A7X5TJA4-F1
#
_cell.length_a   1.000
_cell.length_b   1.000
_cell.length_c   1.000
_cell.angle_alpha   90.00
_cell.angle_beta   90.00
_cell.angle_gamma   90.00
#
_symmetry.space_group_name_H-M   'P 1'
#
loop_
_entity.id
_entity.type
_entity.pdbx_description
1 polymer ?
#
loop_
_entity_poly.entity_id
_entity_poly.type
_entity_poly.pdbx_seq_one_letter_code
_entity_poly.pdbx_strand_id
1 'polypeptide(L)' 'MRKPITLDNARYRSGLARSLYEVIIDIANKEECSSTLADLIALACDVNSEVYRSLEAALTDEVKHA' A
#
# COMPACT_ATOMS: atom_id res chain seq x y z
N MET A 1 2.57 -13.48 -16.48
CA MET A 1 2.70 -12.14 -15.89
C MET A 1 1.38 -11.41 -16.05
N ARG A 2 0.93 -10.65 -15.04
CA ARG A 2 -0.26 -9.80 -15.20
C ARG A 2 0.06 -8.68 -16.19
N LYS A 3 -0.95 -8.18 -16.90
CA LYS A 3 -0.78 -7.00 -17.76
C LYS A 3 -0.28 -5.82 -16.92
N PRO A 4 0.70 -5.04 -17.40
CA PRO A 4 1.10 -3.80 -16.73
C PRO A 4 -0.11 -2.89 -16.51
N ILE A 5 -0.09 -2.15 -15.41
CA ILE A 5 -1.08 -1.11 -15.11
C ILE A 5 -0.42 0.27 -15.23
N THR A 6 -1.22 1.31 -15.41
CA THR A 6 -0.72 2.70 -15.41
C THR A 6 -0.23 3.11 -14.03
N LEU A 7 0.64 4.13 -13.97
CA LEU A 7 1.14 4.68 -12.70
C LEU A 7 0.00 5.22 -11.84
N ASP A 8 -0.99 5.91 -12.42
CA ASP A 8 -2.20 6.35 -11.69
C ASP A 8 -2.97 5.18 -11.05
N ASN A 9 -3.14 4.09 -11.79
CA ASN A 9 -3.82 2.90 -11.27
C ASN A 9 -3.00 2.23 -10.17
N ALA A 10 -1.67 2.22 -10.29
CA ALA A 10 -0.78 1.71 -9.25
C ALA A 10 -0.87 2.56 -7.99
N ARG A 11 -0.86 3.91 -8.13
CA ARG A 11 -0.99 4.86 -7.01
C ARG A 11 -2.34 4.69 -6.31
N TYR A 12 -3.43 4.68 -7.09
CA TYR A 12 -4.77 4.48 -6.57
C TYR A 12 -4.89 3.16 -5.79
N ARG A 13 -4.41 2.06 -6.36
CA ARG A 13 -4.47 0.73 -5.71
C ARG A 13 -3.60 0.63 -4.46
N SER A 14 -2.41 1.21 -4.47
CA SER A 14 -1.55 1.24 -3.27
C SER A 14 -2.14 2.14 -2.18
N GLY A 15 -2.83 3.23 -2.56
CA GLY A 15 -3.64 4.03 -1.64
C GLY A 15 -4.78 3.23 -1.02
N LEU A 16 -5.54 2.47 -1.82
CA LEU A 16 -6.59 1.58 -1.31
C LEU A 16 -6.03 0.49 -0.38
N ALA A 17 -4.89 -0.10 -0.73
CA ALA A 17 -4.26 -1.13 0.07
C ALA A 17 -3.88 -0.62 1.46
N ARG A 18 -3.44 0.64 1.58
CA ARG A 18 -3.17 1.28 2.87
C ARG A 18 -4.41 1.27 3.77
N SER A 19 -5.55 1.75 3.27
CA SER A 19 -6.81 1.72 4.04
C SER A 19 -7.26 0.30 4.38
N LEU A 20 -7.02 -0.66 3.49
CA LEU A 20 -7.31 -2.06 3.75
C LEU A 20 -6.44 -2.64 4.87
N TYR A 21 -5.14 -2.33 4.90
CA TYR A 21 -4.26 -2.79 5.97
C TYR A 21 -4.68 -2.27 7.34
N GLU A 22 -5.14 -1.02 7.44
CA GLU A 22 -5.68 -0.47 8.70
C GLU A 22 -6.87 -1.29 9.21
N VAL A 23 -7.80 -1.66 8.32
CA VAL A 23 -8.95 -2.52 8.67
C VAL A 23 -8.51 -3.94 9.04
N ILE A 24 -7.57 -4.53 8.30
CA ILE A 24 -7.05 -5.86 8.60
C ILE A 24 -6.37 -5.89 9.97
N ILE A 25 -5.58 -4.87 10.32
CA ILE A 25 -4.92 -4.77 11.63
C ILE A 25 -5.97 -4.64 12.74
N ASP A 26 -6.99 -3.79 12.57
CA ASP A 26 -8.07 -3.63 13.55
C ASP A 26 -8.82 -4.95 13.79
N ILE A 27 -9.15 -5.69 12.72
CA ILE A 27 -9.77 -7.02 12.83
C ILE A 27 -8.82 -8.01 13.51
N ALA A 28 -7.55 -8.07 13.10
CA ALA A 28 -6.57 -8.99 13.68
C ALA A 28 -6.40 -8.75 15.20
N ASN A 29 -6.42 -7.50 15.63
CA ASN A 29 -6.38 -7.14 17.05
C ASN A 29 -7.66 -7.57 17.80
N LYS A 30 -8.84 -7.36 17.19
CA LYS A 30 -10.14 -7.77 17.76
C LYS A 30 -10.27 -9.29 17.91
N GLU A 31 -9.72 -10.03 16.97
CA GLU A 31 -9.72 -11.50 16.96
C GLU A 31 -8.54 -12.10 17.74
N GLU A 32 -7.77 -11.28 18.46
CA GLU A 32 -6.60 -11.70 19.25
C GLU A 32 -5.63 -12.59 18.45
N CYS A 33 -5.42 -12.25 17.18
CA CYS A 33 -4.50 -12.96 16.31
C CYS A 33 -3.06 -12.93 16.84
N SER A 34 -2.23 -13.88 16.40
CA SER A 34 -0.84 -13.95 16.85
C SER A 34 -0.05 -12.68 16.51
N SER A 35 0.87 -12.29 17.40
CA SER A 35 1.76 -11.15 17.17
C SER A 35 2.55 -11.29 15.87
N THR A 36 2.98 -12.50 15.52
CA THR A 36 3.64 -12.79 14.25
C THR A 36 2.77 -12.41 13.04
N LEU A 37 1.46 -12.63 13.09
CA LEU A 37 0.58 -12.20 12.01
C LEU A 37 0.50 -10.67 11.92
N ALA A 38 0.39 -9.99 13.07
CA ALA A 38 0.40 -8.53 13.13
C ALA A 38 1.70 -7.94 12.55
N ASP A 39 2.85 -8.53 12.89
CA ASP A 39 4.16 -8.12 12.37
C ASP A 39 4.26 -8.29 10.85
N LEU A 40 3.74 -9.40 10.32
CA LEU A 40 3.72 -9.65 8.87
C LEU A 40 2.79 -8.68 8.13
N ILE A 41 1.65 -8.33 8.71
CA ILE A 41 0.73 -7.33 8.14
C ILE A 41 1.38 -5.95 8.15
N ALA A 42 2.05 -5.58 9.25
CA ALA A 42 2.78 -4.32 9.36
C ALA A 42 3.87 -4.22 8.27
N LEU A 43 4.68 -5.28 8.09
CA LEU A 43 5.69 -5.34 7.05
C LEU A 43 5.09 -5.17 5.63
N ALA A 44 3.94 -5.80 5.36
CA ALA A 44 3.25 -5.63 4.09
C ALA A 44 2.74 -4.19 3.88
N CYS A 45 2.25 -3.55 4.95
CA CYS A 45 1.82 -2.15 4.94
C CYS A 45 2.99 -1.19 4.68
N ASP A 46 4.16 -1.45 5.27
CA ASP A 46 5.38 -0.66 5.07
C ASP A 46 5.84 -0.72 3.61
N VAL A 47 5.92 -1.93 3.04
CA VAL A 47 6.28 -2.12 1.63
C VAL A 47 5.29 -1.40 0.71
N ASN A 48 3.98 -1.51 0.96
CA ASN A 48 2.98 -0.78 0.19
C ASN A 48 3.13 0.74 0.32
N SER A 49 3.49 1.23 1.51
CA SER A 49 3.70 2.66 1.76
C SER A 49 4.91 3.20 1.02
N GLU A 50 5.99 2.44 0.92
CA GLU A 50 7.17 2.80 0.13
C GLU A 50 6.84 2.86 -1.37
N VAL A 51 6.09 1.88 -1.88
CA VAL A 51 5.60 1.88 -3.26
C VAL A 51 4.70 3.08 -3.53
N TYR A 52 3.74 3.36 -2.65
CA TYR A 52 2.84 4.51 -2.79
C TYR A 52 3.62 5.83 -2.83
N ARG A 53 4.58 6.03 -1.93
CA ARG A 53 5.43 7.23 -1.89
C ARG A 53 6.27 7.39 -3.17
N SER A 54 6.81 6.28 -3.67
CA SER A 54 7.59 6.28 -4.92
C SER A 54 6.70 6.64 -6.12
N LEU A 55 5.46 6.16 -6.14
CA LEU A 55 4.48 6.50 -7.18
C LEU A 55 4.04 7.97 -7.12
N GLU A 56 3.82 8.51 -5.92
CA GLU A 56 3.53 9.95 -5.72
C GLU A 56 4.66 10.82 -6.26
N ALA A 57 5.92 10.47 -5.95
CA ALA A 57 7.09 11.20 -6.43
C ALA A 57 7.17 11.17 -7.96
N ALA A 58 7.01 9.99 -8.57
CA ALA A 58 7.04 9.83 -10.02
C ALA A 58 5.95 10.66 -10.73
N LEU A 59 4.70 10.59 -10.25
CA LEU A 59 3.58 11.33 -10.84
C LEU A 59 3.69 12.84 -10.63
N THR A 60 4.30 13.29 -9.53
CA THR A 60 4.56 14.72 -9.29
C THR A 60 5.63 15.25 -10.22
N ASP A 61 6.65 14.46 -10.52
CA ASP A 61 7.71 14.86 -11.45
C ASP A 61 7.24 14.85 -12.91
N GLU A 62 6.36 13.93 -13.32
CA GLU A 62 5.71 13.98 -14.64
C GLU A 62 4.95 15.29 -14.86
N VAL A 63 4.22 15.79 -13.85
CA VAL A 63 3.48 17.07 -13.94
C VAL A 63 4.42 18.27 -14.06
N LYS A 64 5.62 18.23 -13.50
CA LYS A 64 6.60 19.34 -13.61
C LYS A 64 7.25 19.43 -14.99
N HIS A 65 7.19 18.38 -15.80
CA HIS A 65 7.89 18.26 -17.08
C HIS A 65 6.92 18.15 -18.28
N ALA A 66 5.61 18.24 -18.04
CA ALA A 66 4.55 18.27 -19.04
C ALA A 66 4.09 19.71 -19.32
#